data_AF-W1WUF8-F1
#
_entry.id   AF-W1WUF8-F1
#
_cell.length_a   1.000
_cell.length_b   1.000
_cell.length_c   1.000
_cell.angle_alpha   90.00
_cell.angle_beta   90.00
_cell.angle_gamma   90.00
#
_symmetry.space_group_name_H-M   'P 1'
#
loop_
_entity.id
_entity.type
_entity.pdbx_description
1 polymer ?
#
loop_
_entity_poly.entity_id
_entity_poly.type
_entity_poly.pdbx_seq_one_letter_code
_entity_poly.pdbx_strand_id
1 'polypeptide(L)' 'QNIAKTKAKGRGKSRPIVEPDNVPMDMSPKALQQKIHELEGLMMQHAQNLEFEEAAQIRDQLHQLRELFIAAS' A
#
# COMPACT_ATOMS: atom_id res chain seq x y z
N GLN A 1 24.58 -45.70 0.37
CA GLN A 1 25.26 -45.17 1.57
C GLN A 1 24.82 -43.74 1.78
N ASN A 2 24.39 -43.42 3.00
CA ASN A 2 23.70 -42.19 3.39
C ASN A 2 24.69 -41.05 3.61
N ILE A 3 24.40 -39.85 3.08
CA ILE A 3 25.04 -38.61 3.50
C ILE A 3 24.00 -37.64 4.09
N ALA A 4 24.06 -37.58 5.41
CA ALA A 4 23.87 -36.44 6.31
C ALA A 4 23.01 -35.23 5.89
N LYS A 5 21.85 -35.17 6.54
CA LYS A 5 21.25 -34.01 7.24
C LYS A 5 22.15 -32.76 7.39
N THR A 6 21.66 -31.59 6.97
CA THR A 6 21.74 -30.36 7.78
C THR A 6 20.49 -29.49 7.59
N LYS A 7 20.13 -28.82 8.68
CA LYS A 7 18.83 -28.28 9.03
C LYS A 7 18.87 -26.76 8.82
N ALA A 8 18.31 -26.24 7.73
CA ALA A 8 18.10 -24.81 7.58
C ALA A 8 16.72 -24.45 8.17
N LYS A 9 16.73 -24.10 9.46
CA LYS A 9 15.61 -23.48 10.16
C LYS A 9 15.41 -22.07 9.60
N GLY A 10 14.72 -21.98 8.46
CA GLY A 10 14.22 -20.74 7.89
C GLY A 10 13.21 -20.15 8.86
N ARG A 11 13.68 -19.20 9.68
CA ARG A 11 12.86 -18.37 10.56
C ARG A 11 12.14 -17.33 9.69
N GLY A 12 11.28 -17.82 8.80
CA GLY A 12 10.32 -17.01 8.06
C GLY A 12 9.32 -16.50 9.05
N LYS A 13 9.47 -15.23 9.40
CA LYS A 13 8.54 -14.45 10.22
C LYS A 13 7.27 -14.25 9.40
N SER A 14 6.50 -15.34 9.26
CA SER A 14 5.11 -15.29 8.81
C SER A 14 4.33 -14.66 9.95
N ARG A 15 4.33 -13.32 10.00
CA ARG A 15 3.17 -12.63 10.53
C ARG A 15 2.06 -12.94 9.53
N PRO A 16 1.01 -13.69 9.87
CA PRO A 16 -0.21 -13.58 9.10
C PRO A 16 -0.60 -12.11 9.18
N ILE A 17 -0.52 -11.42 8.04
CA ILE A 17 -1.00 -10.07 7.90
C ILE A 17 -2.51 -10.20 8.10
N VAL A 18 -2.96 -9.89 9.31
CA VAL A 18 -4.33 -9.69 9.80
C VAL A 18 -5.45 -10.29 8.94
N GLU A 19 -6.06 -11.33 9.51
CA GLU A 19 -7.33 -11.92 9.07
C GLU A 19 -8.47 -10.88 8.93
N PRO A 20 -9.53 -11.25 8.18
CA PRO A 20 -10.35 -10.34 7.41
C PRO A 20 -11.47 -9.74 8.26
N ASP A 21 -11.23 -8.54 8.79
CA ASP A 21 -12.33 -7.74 9.33
C ASP A 21 -13.13 -7.15 8.17
N ASN A 22 -14.19 -7.89 7.86
CA ASN A 22 -15.31 -7.54 7.02
C ASN A 22 -16.05 -6.32 7.61
N VAL A 23 -15.46 -5.14 7.47
CA VAL A 23 -16.16 -3.86 7.66
C VAL A 23 -16.42 -3.22 6.29
N PRO A 24 -17.50 -3.62 5.60
CA PRO A 24 -18.08 -2.77 4.58
C PRO A 24 -18.83 -1.62 5.27
N MET A 25 -18.78 -0.46 4.61
CA MET A 25 -19.42 0.83 4.94
C MET A 25 -18.45 1.82 5.57
N ASP A 26 -18.27 2.92 4.83
CA ASP A 26 -17.36 4.03 5.06
C ASP A 26 -15.89 3.66 4.84
N MET A 27 -15.28 4.30 3.84
CA MET A 27 -13.86 4.22 3.48
C MET A 27 -12.98 4.01 4.71
N SER A 28 -12.69 2.76 5.07
CA SER A 28 -11.90 2.48 6.25
C SER A 28 -10.54 3.15 6.08
N PRO A 29 -9.90 3.66 7.14
CA PRO A 29 -8.59 4.29 7.04
C PRO A 29 -7.58 3.45 6.25
N LYS A 30 -7.69 2.12 6.35
CA LYS A 30 -6.91 1.14 5.58
C LYS A 30 -7.12 1.22 4.06
N ALA A 31 -8.36 1.41 3.60
CA ALA A 31 -8.69 1.56 2.17
C ALA A 31 -8.21 2.91 1.62
N LEU A 32 -8.40 4.00 2.38
CA LEU A 32 -7.83 5.32 2.07
C LEU A 32 -6.30 5.24 1.94
N GLN A 33 -5.64 4.58 2.88
CA GLN A 33 -4.18 4.41 2.86
C GLN A 33 -3.71 3.60 1.64
N GLN A 34 -4.42 2.54 1.26
CA GLN A 34 -4.12 1.79 0.04
C GLN A 34 -4.24 2.66 -1.21
N LYS A 35 -5.31 3.45 -1.31
CA LYS A 35 -5.55 4.37 -2.43
C LYS A 35 -4.46 5.45 -2.54
N ILE A 36 -4.02 6.02 -1.40
CA ILE A 36 -2.92 6.99 -1.34
C ILE A 36 -1.63 6.38 -1.88
N HIS A 37 -1.26 5.18 -1.43
CA HIS A 37 -0.05 4.50 -1.91
C HIS A 37 -0.08 4.20 -3.41
N GLU A 38 -1.25 3.76 -3.93
CA GLU A 38 -1.43 3.49 -5.35
C GLU A 38 -1.25 4.75 -6.20
N LEU A 39 -1.87 5.85 -5.79
CA LEU A 39 -1.75 7.15 -6.46
C LEU A 39 -0.34 7.74 -6.36
N GLU A 40 0.37 7.59 -5.23
CA GLU A 40 1.78 8.01 -5.13
C GLU A 40 2.66 7.28 -6.15
N GLY A 41 2.45 5.98 -6.34
CA GLY A 41 3.15 5.20 -7.36
C GLY A 41 2.84 5.71 -8.77
N LEU A 42 1.58 5.99 -9.07
CA LEU A 42 1.16 6.50 -10.38
C LEU A 42 1.70 7.91 -10.64
N MET A 43 1.66 8.80 -9.65
CA MET A 43 2.25 10.14 -9.73
C MET A 43 3.74 10.08 -10.04
N MET A 44 4.48 9.18 -9.36
CA MET A 44 5.91 8.97 -9.60
C MET A 44 6.17 8.45 -11.01
N GLN A 45 5.30 7.60 -11.54
CA GLN A 45 5.40 7.09 -12.91
C GLN A 45 5.19 8.21 -13.93
N HIS A 46 4.12 9.00 -13.79
CA HIS A 46 3.86 10.16 -14.66
C HIS A 46 4.99 11.19 -14.59
N ALA A 47 5.52 11.46 -13.40
CA ALA A 47 6.67 12.36 -13.23
C ALA A 47 7.92 11.84 -13.96
N GLN A 48 8.17 10.53 -13.96
CA GLN A 48 9.27 9.90 -14.70
C GLN A 48 9.06 9.98 -16.22
N ASN A 49 7.82 9.85 -16.67
CA ASN A 49 7.43 9.97 -18.08
C ASN A 49 7.36 11.43 -18.58
N LEU A 50 7.61 12.42 -17.71
CA LEU A 50 7.45 13.85 -17.97
C LEU A 50 5.97 14.27 -18.23
N GLU A 51 5.02 13.46 -17.76
CA GLU A 51 3.58 13.68 -17.81
C GLU A 51 3.13 14.54 -16.61
N PHE A 52 3.60 15.79 -16.56
CA PHE A 52 3.40 16.66 -15.40
C PHE A 52 1.96 17.08 -15.16
N GLU A 53 1.14 17.13 -16.20
CA GLU A 53 -0.29 17.46 -16.08
C GLU A 53 -1.04 16.36 -15.32
N GLU A 54 -0.82 15.10 -15.68
CA GLU A 54 -1.38 13.94 -14.96
C GLU A 54 -0.78 13.83 -13.57
N ALA A 55 0.53 14.01 -13.41
CA ALA A 55 1.17 14.01 -12.09
C ALA A 55 0.59 15.09 -11.16
N ALA A 56 0.26 16.28 -11.68
CA ALA A 56 -0.37 17.34 -10.91
C ALA A 56 -1.80 16.98 -10.48
N GLN A 57 -2.59 16.37 -11.37
CA GLN A 57 -3.93 15.87 -11.03
C GLN A 57 -3.87 14.81 -9.92
N ILE A 58 -2.94 13.86 -10.03
CA ILE A 58 -2.77 12.82 -9.01
C ILE A 58 -2.32 13.42 -7.67
N ARG A 59 -1.42 14.42 -7.70
CA ARG A 59 -1.01 15.15 -6.48
C ARG A 59 -2.21 15.81 -5.80
N ASP A 60 -3.10 16.45 -6.55
CA ASP A 60 -4.27 17.11 -5.97
C ASP A 60 -5.25 16.09 -5.37
N GLN A 61 -5.43 14.93 -6.01
CA GLN A 61 -6.20 13.81 -5.44
C GLN A 61 -5.57 13.25 -4.16
N LEU A 62 -4.24 13.12 -4.13
CA LEU A 62 -3.51 12.68 -2.94
C LEU A 62 -3.71 13.63 -1.76
N HIS A 63 -3.71 14.94 -2.00
CA HIS A 63 -3.98 15.93 -0.98
C HIS A 63 -5.38 15.76 -0.39
N GLN A 64 -6.41 15.64 -1.23
CA GLN A 64 -7.79 15.43 -0.78
C GLN A 64 -7.94 14.13 0.03
N LEU A 65 -7.33 13.04 -0.42
CA LEU A 65 -7.38 11.76 0.29
C LEU A 65 -6.65 11.81 1.63
N ARG A 66 -5.52 12.53 1.74
CA ARG A 66 -4.82 12.74 3.01
C ARG A 66 -5.65 13.57 3.99
N GLU A 67 -6.32 14.62 3.51
CA GLU A 67 -7.24 15.41 4.34
C GLU A 67 -8.40 14.57 4.85
N LEU A 68 -9.05 13.79 3.97
CA LEU A 68 -10.10 12.86 4.34
C LEU A 68 -9.60 11.80 5.33
N PHE A 69 -8.38 11.29 5.15
CA PHE A 69 -7.77 10.34 6.06
C PHE A 69 -7.55 10.94 7.45
N ILE A 70 -7.03 12.16 7.55
CA ILE A 70 -6.84 12.85 8.84
C ILE A 70 -8.20 13.15 9.50
N ALA A 71 -9.21 13.54 8.71
CA ALA A 71 -10.55 13.81 9.23
C ALA A 71 -11.29 12.54 9.69
N ALA A 72 -10.97 11.38 9.09
CA ALA A 72 -11.58 10.09 9.40
C ALA A 72 -10.75 9.21 10.37
N SER A 73 -9.52 9.62 10.73
CA SER A 73 -8.64 8.88 11.66
C SER A 73 -8.81 9.27 13.11
#